data_AF-A0A0F9FPI7-F1
#
_entry.id   AF-A0A0F9FPI7-F1
#
_cell.length_a   1.000
_cell.length_b   1.000
_cell.length_c   1.000
_cell.angle_alpha   90.00
_cell.angle_beta   90.00
_cell.angle_gamma   90.00
#
_symmetry.space_group_name_H-M   'P 1'
#
loop_
_entity.id
_entity.type
_entity.pdbx_description
1 polymer ?
#
loop_
_entity_poly.entity_id
_entity_poly.type
_entity_poly.pdbx_seq_one_letter_code
_entity_poly.pdbx_strand_id
1 'polypeptide(L)'
;MEQPSQREQHLSADADSLRGVIRQLDTDYARVQRKWEKSERVNAKLLAALEQAVLFIEGVFPEPSPLLKQELASYRNAIEEAKK
;
A
#
# COMPACT_ATOMS: atom_id res chain seq x y z
N MET A 1 5.38 51.32 -19.92
CA MET A 1 5.16 49.88 -19.67
C MET A 1 4.01 49.45 -20.57
N GLU A 2 4.21 48.46 -21.44
CA GLU A 2 3.15 47.94 -22.30
C GLU A 2 2.24 47.01 -21.50
N GLN A 3 0.92 47.15 -21.65
CA GLN A 3 -0.04 46.27 -21.00
C GLN A 3 -0.16 44.95 -21.79
N PRO A 4 -0.24 43.80 -21.11
CA PRO A 4 -0.36 42.50 -21.77
C PRO A 4 -1.70 42.40 -22.52
N SER A 5 -1.64 41.80 -23.71
CA SER A 5 -2.81 41.58 -24.56
C SER A 5 -3.80 40.61 -23.90
N GLN A 6 -5.09 40.67 -24.30
CA GLN A 6 -6.11 39.75 -23.78
C GLN A 6 -5.72 38.28 -23.95
N ARG A 7 -5.06 37.94 -25.07
CA ARG A 7 -4.57 36.58 -25.34
C ARG A 7 -3.50 36.14 -24.33
N GLU A 8 -2.57 37.02 -23.96
CA GLU A 8 -1.54 36.71 -22.96
C GLU A 8 -2.13 36.57 -21.55
N GLN A 9 -3.14 37.38 -21.23
CA GLN A 9 -3.88 37.26 -19.96
C GLN A 9 -4.63 35.92 -19.87
N HIS A 10 -5.28 35.47 -20.94
CA HIS A 10 -5.95 34.17 -21.00
C HIS A 10 -4.95 33.00 -20.88
N LEU A 11 -3.84 33.03 -21.62
CA LEU A 11 -2.80 32.00 -21.53
C LEU A 11 -2.17 31.93 -20.14
N SER A 12 -1.98 33.08 -19.47
CA SER A 12 -1.50 33.11 -18.09
C SER A 12 -2.50 32.47 -17.13
N ALA A 13 -3.78 32.78 -17.27
CA ALA A 13 -4.84 32.20 -16.43
C ALA A 13 -4.94 30.67 -16.62
N ASP A 14 -4.84 30.19 -17.86
CA ASP A 14 -4.82 28.75 -18.16
C ASP A 14 -3.58 28.08 -17.56
N ALA A 15 -2.41 28.70 -17.67
CA ALA A 15 -1.18 28.20 -17.06
C ALA A 15 -1.27 28.14 -15.53
N ASP A 16 -1.88 29.14 -14.89
CA ASP A 16 -2.11 29.16 -13.45
C ASP A 16 -3.11 28.08 -13.00
N SER A 17 -4.17 27.88 -13.79
CA SER A 17 -5.14 26.81 -13.58
C SER A 17 -4.46 25.43 -13.65
N LEU A 18 -3.67 25.18 -14.70
CA LEU A 18 -2.91 23.94 -14.86
C LEU A 18 -1.89 23.73 -13.72
N ARG A 19 -1.20 24.79 -13.29
CA ARG A 19 -0.32 24.73 -12.11
C ARG A 19 -1.09 24.35 -10.84
N GLY A 20 -2.31 24.86 -10.68
CA GLY A 20 -3.20 24.48 -9.57
C GLY A 20 -3.56 23.00 -9.61
N VAL A 21 -3.95 22.48 -10.77
CA VAL A 21 -4.27 21.06 -10.97
C VAL A 21 -3.06 20.17 -10.69
N ILE A 22 -1.88 20.51 -11.20
CA ILE A 22 -0.65 19.73 -10.97
C ILE A 22 -0.34 19.64 -9.47
N ARG A 23 -0.40 20.77 -8.75
CA ARG A 23 -0.18 20.77 -7.29
C ARG A 23 -1.19 19.92 -6.52
N GLN A 24 -2.44 19.92 -6.96
CA GLN A 24 -3.47 19.09 -6.36
C GLN A 24 -3.18 17.60 -6.61
N LEU A 25 -2.81 17.24 -7.83
CA LEU A 25 -2.43 15.87 -8.19
C LEU A 25 -1.21 15.39 -7.40
N ASP A 26 -0.18 16.23 -7.24
CA ASP A 26 1.00 15.90 -6.42
C ASP A 26 0.63 15.65 -4.96
N THR A 27 -0.27 16.48 -4.42
CA THR A 27 -0.77 16.33 -3.04
C THR A 27 -1.56 15.03 -2.87
N ASP A 28 -2.42 14.73 -3.84
CA ASP A 28 -3.25 13.53 -3.84
C ASP A 28 -2.39 12.28 -4.01
N TYR A 29 -1.40 12.31 -4.89
CA TYR A 29 -0.41 11.26 -5.08
C TYR A 29 0.36 10.99 -3.78
N ALA A 30 0.92 12.02 -3.14
CA ALA A 30 1.64 11.90 -1.88
C ALA A 30 0.76 11.36 -0.74
N ARG A 31 -0.55 11.65 -0.77
CA ARG A 31 -1.51 11.09 0.20
C ARG A 31 -1.80 9.62 -0.08
N VAL A 32 -1.98 9.22 -1.34
CA VAL A 32 -2.20 7.82 -1.73
C VAL A 32 -0.96 6.99 -1.42
N GLN A 33 0.23 7.49 -1.76
CA GLN A 33 1.50 6.83 -1.46
C GLN A 33 1.66 6.57 0.03
N ARG A 34 1.43 7.56 0.90
CA ARG A 34 1.48 7.36 2.36
C ARG A 34 0.45 6.35 2.88
N LYS A 35 -0.75 6.31 2.31
CA LYS A 35 -1.76 5.31 2.66
C LYS A 35 -1.33 3.91 2.25
N TRP A 36 -0.75 3.78 1.06
CA TRP A 36 -0.22 2.53 0.54
C TRP A 36 0.93 2.01 1.41
N GLU A 37 1.94 2.84 1.71
CA GLU A 37 3.05 2.50 2.61
C GLU A 37 2.55 2.08 4.00
N LYS A 38 1.54 2.78 4.53
CA LYS A 38 0.91 2.39 5.81
C LYS A 38 0.26 1.02 5.71
N SER A 39 -0.46 0.74 4.62
CA SER A 39 -1.11 -0.55 4.38
C SER A 39 -0.09 -1.67 4.27
N GLU A 40 1.01 -1.46 3.54
CA GLU A 40 2.10 -2.43 3.44
C GLU A 40 2.73 -2.74 4.79
N ARG A 41 2.98 -1.71 5.61
CA ARG A 41 3.51 -1.93 6.98
C ARG A 41 2.55 -2.73 7.85
N VAL A 42 1.24 -2.48 7.74
CA VAL A 42 0.23 -3.27 8.47
C VAL A 42 0.21 -4.71 7.95
N ASN A 43 0.23 -4.90 6.64
CA ASN A 43 0.25 -6.22 6.02
C ASN A 43 1.48 -7.02 6.48
N ALA A 44 2.66 -6.42 6.47
CA ALA A 44 3.89 -7.05 6.94
C ALA A 44 3.79 -7.50 8.41
N LYS A 45 3.18 -6.67 9.28
CA LYS A 45 2.95 -7.04 10.69
C LYS A 45 1.97 -8.19 10.83
N LEU A 46 0.91 -8.21 10.04
CA LEU A 46 -0.09 -9.29 10.06
C LEU A 46 0.52 -10.60 9.56
N LEU A 47 1.29 -10.57 8.47
CA LEU A 47 2.00 -11.75 7.96
C LEU A 47 2.96 -12.31 9.03
N ALA A 48 3.78 -11.46 9.65
CA ALA A 48 4.67 -11.89 10.73
C ALA A 48 3.89 -12.51 11.92
N ALA A 49 2.74 -11.95 12.29
CA ALA A 49 1.89 -12.50 13.34
C ALA A 49 1.30 -13.87 12.96
N LEU A 50 0.89 -14.05 11.71
CA LEU A 50 0.39 -15.33 11.19
C LEU A 50 1.50 -16.40 11.18
N GLU A 51 2.73 -16.05 10.80
CA GLU A 51 3.87 -16.96 10.89
C GLU A 51 4.13 -17.42 12.32
N GLN A 52 4.15 -16.47 13.27
CA GLN A 52 4.32 -16.77 14.68
C GLN A 52 3.19 -17.66 15.21
N ALA A 53 1.95 -17.43 14.77
CA ALA A 53 0.82 -18.28 15.14
C ALA A 53 0.97 -19.71 14.62
N VAL A 54 1.39 -19.90 13.37
CA VAL A 54 1.66 -21.23 12.81
C VAL A 54 2.75 -21.95 13.61
N LEU A 55 3.87 -21.27 13.87
CA LEU A 55 4.97 -21.83 14.67
C LEU A 55 4.54 -22.17 16.10
N PHE A 56 3.72 -21.32 16.72
CA PHE A 56 3.18 -21.55 18.05
C PHE A 56 2.32 -22.81 18.08
N ILE A 57 1.40 -22.97 17.12
CA ILE A 57 0.53 -24.15 17.06
C ILE A 57 1.37 -25.43 16.92
N GLU A 58 2.40 -25.42 16.09
CA GLU A 58 3.31 -26.56 15.95
C GLU A 58 4.10 -26.87 17.22
N GLY A 59 4.50 -25.84 17.97
CA GLY A 59 5.15 -26.03 19.27
C GLY A 59 4.21 -26.61 20.33
N VAL A 60 2.92 -26.26 20.28
CA VAL A 60 1.90 -26.78 21.20
C VAL A 60 1.50 -28.21 20.85
N PHE A 61 1.49 -28.56 19.57
CA PHE A 61 1.13 -29.89 19.07
C PHE A 61 2.34 -30.55 18.38
N PRO A 62 3.28 -31.15 19.13
CA PRO A 62 4.47 -31.79 18.56
C PRO A 62 4.15 -33.00 17.66
N GLU A 63 3.02 -33.66 17.90
CA GLU A 63 2.45 -34.68 17.02
C GLU A 63 1.06 -34.24 16.54
N PRO A 64 0.98 -33.30 15.59
CA PRO A 64 -0.29 -32.79 15.11
C PRO A 64 -1.01 -33.89 14.31
N SER A 65 -2.34 -33.89 14.38
CA SER A 65 -3.15 -34.79 13.56
C SER A 65 -2.86 -34.59 12.06
N PRO A 66 -3.09 -35.60 11.20
CA PRO A 66 -2.90 -35.46 9.75
C PRO A 66 -3.65 -34.26 9.16
N LEU A 67 -4.85 -33.98 9.66
CA LEU A 67 -5.66 -32.84 9.25
C LEU A 67 -5.00 -31.51 9.63
N LEU A 68 -4.58 -31.36 10.89
CA LEU A 68 -3.92 -30.15 11.37
C LEU A 68 -2.61 -29.90 10.61
N LYS A 69 -1.83 -30.95 10.32
CA LYS A 69 -0.61 -30.86 9.52
C LYS A 69 -0.87 -30.32 8.10
N GLN A 70 -1.97 -30.75 7.47
CA GLN A 70 -2.36 -30.27 6.15
C GLN A 70 -2.79 -28.79 6.19
N GLU A 71 -3.58 -28.40 7.18
CA GLU A 71 -4.01 -27.01 7.35
C GLU A 71 -2.82 -26.07 7.58
N LEU A 72 -1.90 -26.44 8.48
CA LEU A 72 -0.69 -25.66 8.74
C LEU A 72 0.21 -25.51 7.50
N ALA A 73 0.33 -26.56 6.69
CA ALA A 73 1.04 -26.49 5.42
C ALA A 73 0.35 -25.54 4.43
N SER A 74 -0.98 -25.57 4.36
CA SER A 74 -1.77 -24.64 3.53
C SER A 74 -1.55 -23.19 3.97
N TYR A 75 -1.63 -22.90 5.27
CA TYR A 75 -1.41 -21.55 5.80
C TYR A 75 0.00 -21.03 5.52
N ARG A 76 1.03 -21.86 5.64
CA ARG A 76 2.40 -21.49 5.25
C ARG A 76 2.50 -21.07 3.80
N ASN A 77 1.92 -21.86 2.89
CA ASN A 77 1.97 -21.56 1.47
C ASN A 77 1.27 -20.23 1.16
N ALA A 78 0.11 -19.99 1.77
CA ALA A 78 -0.63 -18.73 1.62
C ALA A 78 0.15 -17.52 2.15
N ILE A 79 0.83 -17.66 3.29
CA ILE A 79 1.68 -16.61 3.87
C ILE A 79 2.87 -16.32 2.94
N GLU A 80 3.54 -17.35 2.43
CA GLU A 80 4.67 -17.20 1.52
C GLU A 80 4.26 -16.61 0.17
N GLU A 81 3.06 -16.91 -0.33
CA GLU A 81 2.50 -16.28 -1.52
C GLU A 81 2.19 -14.80 -1.28
N ALA A 82 1.63 -14.45 -0.12
CA ALA A 82 1.29 -13.08 0.24
C ALA A 82 2.51 -12.16 0.50
N LYS A 83 3.71 -12.73 0.60
CA LYS A 83 4.97 -11.99 0.73
C LYS A 83 5.64 -11.66 -0.61
N LYS A 84 5.22 -12.31 -1.71
CA LYS A 84 5.78 -12.09 -3.06
C LYS A 84 5.20 -10.84 -3.70
#